data_AF-A0A8R1EPJ4-F1
#
_entry.id   AF-A0A8R1EPJ4-F1
#
_cell.length_a   1.000
_cell.length_b   1.000
_cell.length_c   1.000
_cell.angle_alpha   90.00
_cell.angle_beta   90.00
_cell.angle_gamma   90.00
#
_symmetry.space_group_name_H-M   'P 1'
#
loop_
_entity.id
_entity.type
_entity.pdbx_description
1 polymer ?
#
loop_
_entity_poly.entity_id
_entity_poly.type
_entity_poly.pdbx_seq_one_letter_code
_entity_poly.pdbx_strand_id
1 'polypeptide(L)'
;MQKSAELSDYLEYLEKYYVIGNVQTAVVPRFPPSTWSCHLRTLNSVHRTTNTVEAWHRQLQSVATCHNGFSRIHLSDLLKKVQQEERHTTLDFEDLQINPNFRVSS
;
A
#
# COMPACT_ATOMS: atom_id res chain seq x y z
N MET A 1 -11.73 22.30 -11.00
CA MET A 1 -12.73 21.54 -10.22
C MET A 1 -12.89 22.25 -8.88
N GLN A 2 -14.01 22.94 -8.65
CA GLN A 2 -14.20 23.73 -7.43
C GLN A 2 -14.43 22.78 -6.26
N LYS A 3 -13.49 22.72 -5.30
CA LYS A 3 -13.67 21.94 -4.07
C LYS A 3 -14.76 22.62 -3.24
N SER A 4 -15.66 21.84 -2.63
CA SER A 4 -16.62 22.40 -1.68
C SER A 4 -15.89 23.04 -0.49
N ALA A 5 -16.50 24.05 0.14
CA ALA A 5 -15.90 24.72 1.28
C ALA A 5 -15.54 23.72 2.41
N GLU A 6 -16.46 22.80 2.71
CA GLU A 6 -16.23 21.76 3.72
C GLU A 6 -15.09 20.79 3.38
N LEU A 7 -14.91 20.46 2.09
CA LEU A 7 -13.79 19.62 1.66
C LEU A 7 -12.46 20.36 1.82
N SER A 8 -12.44 21.66 1.55
CA SER A 8 -11.25 22.48 1.73
C SER A 8 -10.85 22.58 3.20
N ASP A 9 -11.81 22.84 4.09
CA ASP A 9 -11.58 22.90 5.54
C ASP A 9 -11.09 21.56 6.10
N TYR A 10 -11.67 20.45 5.61
CA TYR A 10 -11.25 19.11 6.00
C TYR A 10 -9.81 18.79 5.54
N LEU A 11 -9.46 19.19 4.32
CA LEU A 11 -8.10 19.00 3.80
C LEU A 11 -7.08 19.85 4.58
N GLU A 12 -7.41 21.10 4.91
CA GLU A 12 -6.55 21.97 5.70
C GLU A 12 -6.32 21.39 7.11
N TYR A 13 -7.36 20.85 7.73
CA TYR A 13 -7.24 20.12 8.99
C TYR A 13 -6.28 18.92 8.89
N LEU A 14 -6.43 18.09 7.85
CA LEU A 14 -5.54 16.95 7.64
C LEU A 14 -4.09 17.38 7.42
N GLU A 15 -3.85 18.39 6.59
CA GLU A 15 -2.52 18.90 6.32
C GLU A 15 -1.85 19.44 7.59
N LYS A 16 -2.59 20.23 8.38
CA LYS A 16 -2.09 20.84 9.61
C LYS A 16 -1.76 19.85 10.72
N TYR A 17 -2.57 18.81 10.89
CA TYR A 17 -2.42 17.91 12.05
C TYR A 17 -1.80 16.55 11.72
N TYR A 18 -1.86 16.09 10.47
CA TYR A 18 -1.48 14.72 10.09
C TYR A 18 -0.39 14.64 9.01
N VAL A 19 -0.22 15.63 8.13
CA VAL A 19 0.72 15.54 7.01
C VAL A 19 1.92 16.48 7.15
N ILE A 20 1.68 17.79 7.21
CA ILE A 20 2.73 18.83 7.14
C ILE A 20 3.09 19.31 8.55
N GLY A 21 2.10 19.41 9.44
CA GLY A 21 2.28 20.14 10.69
C GLY A 21 2.09 21.64 10.50
N ASN A 22 2.47 22.43 11.50
CA ASN A 22 2.50 23.89 11.37
C ASN A 22 3.91 24.40 11.67
N VAL A 23 4.57 24.87 10.61
CA VAL A 23 5.95 25.41 10.66
C VAL A 23 6.03 26.70 11.48
N GLN A 24 4.96 27.51 11.47
CA GLN A 24 4.91 28.79 12.19
C GLN A 24 4.75 28.58 13.71
N THR A 25 4.08 27.50 14.12
CA THR A 25 3.87 27.16 15.53
C THR A 25 4.75 26.01 16.02
N ALA A 26 5.69 25.54 15.20
CA ALA A 26 6.55 24.37 15.46
C ALA A 26 5.78 23.09 15.87
N VAL A 27 4.53 22.95 15.42
CA VAL A 27 3.71 21.77 15.76
C VAL A 27 4.05 20.65 14.80
N VAL A 28 4.68 19.61 15.33
CA VAL A 28 4.92 18.35 14.62
C VAL A 28 3.57 17.64 14.40
N PRO A 29 3.28 17.14 13.19
CA PRO A 29 2.04 16.40 12.94
C PRO A 29 1.97 15.16 13.84
N ARG A 30 0.76 14.78 14.26
CA ARG A 30 0.52 13.68 15.21
C ARG A 30 1.05 12.34 14.69
N PHE A 31 1.01 12.14 13.38
CA PHE A 31 1.53 10.96 12.68
C PHE A 31 2.36 11.43 11.49
N PRO A 32 3.62 11.85 11.69
CA PRO A 32 4.41 12.41 10.61
C PRO A 32 4.59 11.39 9.49
N PRO A 33 4.68 11.81 8.21
CA PRO A 33 4.83 10.90 7.08
C PRO A 33 5.94 9.87 7.25
N SER A 34 7.04 10.21 7.95
CA SER A 34 8.14 9.30 8.29
C SER A 34 7.73 8.08 9.12
N THR A 35 6.63 8.14 9.84
CA THR A 35 6.08 7.05 10.65
C THR A 35 5.07 6.18 9.90
N TRP A 36 4.69 6.57 8.68
CA TRP A 36 3.75 5.79 7.89
C TRP A 36 4.42 4.50 7.42
N SER A 37 3.75 3.36 7.57
CA SER A 37 4.23 2.08 7.03
C SER A 37 4.43 2.12 5.50
N CYS A 38 3.74 3.04 4.83
CA CYS A 38 3.88 3.33 3.41
C CYS A 38 4.82 4.50 3.08
N HIS A 39 5.51 5.13 4.05
CA HIS A 39 6.30 6.35 3.84
C HIS A 39 7.19 6.32 2.59
N LEU A 40 8.09 5.33 2.52
CA LEU A 40 9.00 5.16 1.39
C LEU A 40 8.23 4.91 0.08
N ARG A 41 7.10 4.22 0.13
CA ARG A 41 6.28 3.94 -1.04
C ARG A 41 5.55 5.19 -1.53
N THR A 42 5.03 6.01 -0.61
CA THR A 42 4.43 7.31 -0.88
C THR A 42 5.47 8.28 -1.46
N LEU A 43 6.67 8.33 -0.89
CA LEU A 43 7.79 9.12 -1.43
C LEU A 43 8.22 8.66 -2.83
N ASN A 44 8.24 7.35 -3.07
CA ASN A 44 8.59 6.77 -4.36
C ASN A 44 7.40 6.65 -5.33
N SER A 45 6.24 7.24 -4.98
CA SER A 45 5.01 7.20 -5.78
C SER A 45 4.60 5.78 -6.24
N VAL A 46 4.87 4.77 -5.42
CA VAL A 46 4.57 3.36 -5.69
C VAL A 46 3.12 3.07 -5.27
N HIS A 47 2.30 2.65 -6.23
CA HIS A 47 0.82 2.58 -6.15
C HIS A 47 0.22 1.51 -5.22
N ARG A 48 0.98 0.87 -4.32
CA ARG A 48 0.41 -0.19 -3.47
C ARG A 48 -0.11 0.36 -2.14
N THR A 49 -1.40 0.67 -2.08
CA THR A 49 -2.19 0.79 -0.85
C THR A 49 -3.02 -0.45 -0.60
N THR A 50 -2.38 -1.56 -0.24
CA THR A 50 -3.02 -2.61 0.56
C THR A 50 -1.91 -3.36 1.25
N ASN A 51 -1.97 -3.44 2.57
CA ASN A 51 -0.95 -4.02 3.43
C ASN A 51 -0.46 -5.35 2.83
N THR A 52 0.81 -5.43 2.42
CA THR A 52 1.38 -6.67 1.87
C THR A 52 1.12 -7.83 2.83
N VAL A 53 1.09 -7.56 4.13
CA VAL A 53 0.71 -8.51 5.17
C VAL A 53 -0.73 -9.02 5.02
N GLU A 54 -1.71 -8.18 4.71
CA GLU A 54 -3.11 -8.62 4.48
C GLU A 54 -3.27 -9.42 3.20
N ALA A 55 -2.49 -9.10 2.16
CA ALA A 55 -2.44 -9.90 0.94
C ALA A 55 -1.84 -11.28 1.23
N TRP A 56 -0.72 -11.34 1.94
CA TRP A 56 -0.09 -12.60 2.35
C TRP A 56 -0.98 -13.40 3.30
N HIS A 57 -1.66 -12.77 4.26
CA HIS A 57 -2.62 -13.45 5.12
C HIS A 57 -3.76 -14.07 4.30
N ARG A 58 -4.36 -13.36 3.34
CA ARG A 58 -5.38 -13.93 2.46
C ARG A 58 -4.86 -15.10 1.63
N GLN A 59 -3.65 -14.95 1.09
CA GLN A 59 -3.01 -15.95 0.25
C GLN A 59 -2.70 -17.24 1.03
N LEU A 60 -2.18 -17.12 2.25
CA LEU A 60 -1.86 -18.24 3.14
C LEU A 60 -3.11 -18.87 3.73
N GLN A 61 -4.13 -18.08 4.08
CA GLN A 61 -5.41 -18.60 4.54
C GLN A 61 -6.05 -19.49 3.47
N SER A 62 -5.97 -19.10 2.19
CA SER A 62 -6.43 -19.92 1.07
C SER A 62 -5.72 -21.28 0.99
N VAL A 63 -4.44 -21.37 1.37
CA VAL A 63 -3.70 -22.64 1.41
C VAL A 63 -4.12 -23.47 2.62
N ALA A 64 -4.27 -22.82 3.78
CA ALA A 64 -4.71 -23.48 5.00
C ALA A 64 -6.08 -24.14 4.86
N THR A 65 -6.98 -23.54 4.07
CA THR A 65 -8.33 -24.07 3.84
C THR A 65 -8.47 -24.89 2.55
N CYS A 66 -7.43 -25.04 1.71
CA CYS A 66 -7.63 -25.58 0.36
C CYS A 66 -8.10 -27.05 0.35
N HIS A 67 -7.69 -27.81 1.36
CA HIS A 67 -8.07 -29.22 1.51
C HIS A 67 -9.27 -29.41 2.44
N ASN A 68 -9.84 -28.34 3.01
CA ASN A 68 -10.96 -28.39 3.97
C ASN A 68 -10.82 -29.46 5.07
N GLY A 69 -9.59 -29.76 5.51
CA GLY A 69 -9.30 -30.79 6.50
C GLY A 69 -9.26 -32.24 5.98
N PHE A 70 -9.54 -32.49 4.71
CA PHE A 70 -9.52 -33.83 4.10
C PHE A 70 -8.11 -34.31 3.72
N SER A 71 -7.13 -33.42 3.65
CA SER A 71 -5.74 -33.75 3.27
C SER A 71 -4.75 -32.82 3.96
N ARG A 72 -3.53 -33.31 4.14
CA ARG A 72 -2.44 -32.52 4.73
C ARG A 72 -2.02 -31.46 3.72
N ILE A 73 -1.68 -30.27 4.23
CA ILE A 73 -1.12 -29.20 3.41
C ILE A 73 0.22 -29.67 2.87
N HIS A 74 0.39 -29.62 1.55
CA HIS A 74 1.66 -29.94 0.92
C HIS A 74 2.51 -28.68 0.74
N LEU A 75 3.83 -28.82 0.83
CA LEU A 75 4.75 -27.73 0.55
C LEU A 75 4.55 -27.17 -0.87
N SER A 76 4.15 -28.01 -1.82
CA SER A 76 3.81 -27.60 -3.18
C SER A 76 2.69 -26.56 -3.25
N ASP A 77 1.73 -26.59 -2.31
CA ASP A 77 0.60 -25.66 -2.29
C ASP A 77 1.05 -24.27 -1.83
N LEU A 78 1.97 -24.22 -0.87
CA LEU A 78 2.68 -22.99 -0.48
C LEU A 78 3.57 -22.47 -1.60
N LEU A 79 4.37 -23.35 -2.22
CA LEU A 79 5.32 -22.98 -3.27
C LEU A 79 4.61 -22.32 -4.46
N LYS A 80 3.44 -22.85 -4.86
CA LYS A 80 2.59 -22.25 -5.91
C LYS A 80 2.17 -20.83 -5.56
N LYS A 81 1.83 -20.54 -4.30
CA LYS A 81 1.44 -19.19 -3.86
C LYS A 81 2.61 -18.21 -3.86
N VAL A 82 3.80 -18.67 -3.47
CA VAL A 82 5.04 -17.87 -3.52
C VAL A 82 5.39 -17.53 -4.97
N GLN A 83 5.38 -18.52 -5.86
CA GLN A 83 5.62 -18.31 -7.30
C GLN A 83 4.61 -17.36 -7.94
N GLN A 84 3.33 -17.45 -7.53
CA GLN A 84 2.31 -16.53 -8.01
C GLN A 84 2.60 -15.08 -7.57
N GLU A 85 2.99 -14.86 -6.31
CA GLU A 85 3.30 -13.52 -5.81
C GLU A 85 4.54 -12.93 -6.49
N GLU A 86 5.61 -13.72 -6.62
CA GLU A 86 6.83 -13.30 -7.33
C GLU A 86 6.49 -12.88 -8.76
N ARG A 87 5.68 -13.69 -9.47
CA ARG A 87 5.20 -13.35 -10.81
C ARG A 87 4.40 -12.04 -10.82
N HIS A 88 3.49 -11.84 -9.86
CA HIS A 88 2.75 -10.58 -9.76
C HIS A 88 3.68 -9.39 -9.52
N THR A 89 4.70 -9.53 -8.67
CA THR A 89 5.69 -8.48 -8.42
C THR A 89 6.57 -8.20 -9.65
N THR A 90 6.94 -9.23 -10.42
CA THR A 90 7.67 -9.05 -11.69
C THR A 90 6.82 -8.35 -12.74
N LEU A 91 5.56 -8.76 -12.92
CA LEU A 91 4.64 -8.11 -13.87
C LEU A 91 4.37 -6.66 -13.48
N ASP A 92 4.12 -6.38 -12.20
CA ASP A 92 3.99 -5.00 -11.70
C ASP A 92 5.24 -4.17 -12.02
N PHE A 93 6.43 -4.76 -11.87
CA PHE A 93 7.70 -4.11 -12.19
C PHE A 93 7.86 -3.85 -13.70
N GLU A 94 7.43 -4.78 -14.55
CA GLU A 94 7.46 -4.61 -16.01
C GLU A 94 6.44 -3.58 -16.49
N ASP A 95 5.22 -3.60 -15.95
CA ASP A 95 4.17 -2.62 -16.23
C ASP A 95 4.61 -1.19 -15.87
N LEU A 96 5.34 -1.06 -14.76
CA LEU A 96 6.01 0.18 -14.34
C LEU A 96 7.08 0.68 -15.31
N GLN A 97 7.72 -0.20 -16.07
CA GLN A 97 8.73 0.16 -17.08
C GLN A 97 8.10 0.57 -18.41
N ILE A 98 6.95 -0.04 -18.77
CA ILE A 98 6.28 0.17 -20.07
C ILE A 98 5.44 1.45 -20.08
N ASN A 99 4.74 1.76 -18.99
CA ASN A 99 3.92 2.96 -18.90
C ASN A 99 4.50 3.96 -17.88
N PRO A 100 5.38 4.88 -18.30
CA PRO A 100 5.92 5.90 -17.42
C PRO A 100 4.84 6.88 -16.92
N ASN A 101 3.61 6.89 -17.44
CA ASN A 101 2.49 7.65 -16.84
C ASN A 101 1.98 7.06 -15.52
N PHE A 102 2.44 5.86 -15.12
CA PHE A 102 2.33 5.38 -13.73
C PHE A 102 3.37 6.01 -12.80
N ARG A 103 4.37 6.74 -13.32
CA ARG A 103 5.09 7.76 -12.57
C ARG A 103 4.28 9.05 -12.68
N VAL A 104 3.73 9.49 -11.56
CA VAL A 104 3.03 10.77 -11.51
C VAL A 104 4.06 11.86 -11.79
N SER A 105 3.95 12.56 -12.92
CA SER A 105 4.63 13.83 -13.12
C SER A 105 4.09 14.80 -12.09
N SER A 106 4.96 15.26 -11.20
CA SER A 106 4.75 16.35 -10.25
C SER A 106 4.26 17.62 -10.94
#